data_AF-A0A352TD81-F1
#
_entry.id   AF-A0A352TD81-F1
#
_cell.length_a   1.000
_cell.length_b   1.000
_cell.length_c   1.000
_cell.angle_alpha   90.00
_cell.angle_beta   90.00
_cell.angle_gamma   90.00
#
_symmetry.space_group_name_H-M   'P 1'
#
loop_
_entity.id
_entity.type
_entity.pdbx_description
1 polymer ?
#
loop_
_entity_poly.entity_id
_entity_poly.type
_entity_poly.pdbx_seq_one_letter_code
_entity_poly.pdbx_strand_id
1 'polypeptide(L)'
;MCTKVAIAALSVKELAEQFSLTPPFRAKQVYGWIAKGVTSFEQMTNLDKVSRQKLEEMAVLRSSRVSKELRDEDGTLKLQITLCDGLAIETVLLTDQDNRKTACVSCQAGCAMHCAFCQTGTLGLARNLTASEIVEEFLFLEERAGKLDNIVFMGMGEPMQNLEAIRKALSVLTDPEGRALSSRRITISTCGITKGIYDLADNGPQVRLAVSLTTANENLRKSLMPVTNGNSLGELKKAIAYFSQKTQK
;
A
#
# COMPACT_ATOMS: atom_id res chain seq x y z
N MET A 1 -4.57 13.96 17.55
CA MET A 1 -3.38 14.08 16.68
C MET A 1 -2.41 12.98 17.04
N CYS A 2 -1.99 12.17 16.06
CA CYS A 2 -0.96 11.14 16.27
C CYS A 2 0.38 11.86 16.50
N THR A 3 0.80 12.02 17.76
CA THR A 3 2.06 12.68 18.10
C THR A 3 3.28 11.77 17.94
N LYS A 4 3.06 10.46 17.87
CA LYS A 4 4.10 9.44 17.71
C LYS A 4 4.32 9.07 16.26
N VAL A 5 5.55 8.69 15.94
CA VAL A 5 5.97 8.30 14.58
C VAL A 5 5.49 6.89 14.25
N ALA A 6 4.81 6.72 13.13
CA ALA A 6 4.42 5.40 12.62
C ALA A 6 5.60 4.70 11.97
N ILE A 7 6.05 3.57 12.54
CA ILE A 7 7.30 2.93 12.11
C ILE A 7 7.13 1.77 11.13
N ALA A 8 5.90 1.43 10.74
CA ALA A 8 5.59 0.26 9.91
C ALA A 8 6.35 0.23 8.56
N ALA A 9 6.60 1.41 7.96
CA ALA A 9 7.31 1.53 6.68
C ALA A 9 8.69 2.17 6.80
N LEU A 10 9.28 2.25 8.00
CA LEU A 10 10.64 2.75 8.14
C LEU A 10 11.68 1.67 7.80
N SER A 11 12.71 2.08 7.07
CA SER A 11 13.90 1.31 6.78
C SER A 11 14.78 1.19 8.03
N VAL A 12 15.72 0.24 8.00
CA VAL A 12 16.76 0.10 9.04
C VAL A 12 17.50 1.43 9.28
N LYS A 13 17.81 2.17 8.22
CA LYS A 13 18.52 3.46 8.33
C LYS A 13 17.68 4.50 9.07
N GLU A 14 16.41 4.67 8.68
CA GLU A 14 15.51 5.64 9.34
C GLU A 14 15.25 5.25 10.79
N LEU A 15 15.08 3.95 11.10
CA LEU A 15 14.96 3.47 12.47
C LEU A 15 16.20 3.80 13.31
N ALA A 16 17.39 3.61 12.74
CA ALA A 16 18.65 3.92 13.42
C ALA A 16 18.79 5.42 13.70
N GLU A 17 18.57 6.27 12.69
CA GLU A 17 18.74 7.72 12.76
C GLU A 17 17.69 8.37 13.67
N GLN A 18 16.41 8.04 13.46
CA GLN A 18 15.29 8.72 14.11
C GLN A 18 15.15 8.36 15.60
N PHE A 19 15.51 7.14 15.98
CA PHE A 19 15.42 6.67 17.37
C PHE A 19 16.79 6.48 18.02
N SER A 20 17.86 6.94 17.38
CA SER A 20 19.25 6.84 17.87
C SER A 20 19.57 5.44 18.43
N LEU A 21 19.19 4.40 17.69
CA LEU A 21 19.33 3.01 18.13
C LEU A 21 20.80 2.58 17.99
N THR A 22 21.54 2.60 19.11
CA THR A 22 22.95 2.24 19.17
C THR A 22 23.15 0.97 19.98
N PRO A 23 23.98 0.02 19.51
CA PRO A 23 24.68 -0.02 18.22
C PRO A 23 23.73 -0.29 17.01
N PRO A 24 24.19 -0.09 15.75
CA PRO A 24 23.35 -0.15 14.55
C PRO A 24 22.53 -1.44 14.36
N PHE A 25 22.96 -2.57 14.94
CA PHE A 25 22.22 -3.82 14.85
C PHE A 25 20.85 -3.74 15.54
N ARG A 26 20.63 -2.82 16.50
CA ARG A 26 19.34 -2.65 17.17
C ARG A 26 18.25 -2.22 16.21
N ALA A 27 18.57 -1.35 15.25
CA ALA A 27 17.63 -0.97 14.21
C ALA A 27 17.24 -2.17 13.33
N LYS A 28 18.20 -3.07 13.03
CA LYS A 28 17.90 -4.33 12.33
C LYS A 28 16.99 -5.25 13.15
N GLN A 29 17.16 -5.31 14.47
CA GLN A 29 16.27 -6.08 15.34
C GLN A 29 14.84 -5.53 15.30
N VAL A 30 14.67 -4.21 15.47
CA VAL A 30 13.35 -3.56 15.37
C VAL A 30 12.72 -3.82 14.00
N TYR A 31 13.48 -3.61 12.93
CA TYR A 31 13.03 -3.86 11.55
C TYR A 31 12.56 -5.30 11.35
N GLY A 32 13.33 -6.28 11.83
CA GLY A 32 12.97 -7.70 11.76
C GLY A 32 11.71 -8.05 12.57
N TRP A 33 11.44 -7.37 13.67
CA TRP A 33 10.19 -7.54 14.42
C TRP A 33 8.98 -6.95 13.70
N ILE A 34 9.13 -5.75 13.13
CA ILE A 34 8.09 -5.13 12.29
C ILE A 34 7.77 -6.03 11.09
N ALA A 35 8.81 -6.55 10.43
CA ALA A 35 8.69 -7.48 9.32
C ALA A 35 8.02 -8.81 9.70
N LYS A 36 7.96 -9.18 10.99
CA LYS A 36 7.22 -10.34 11.49
C LYS A 36 5.79 -10.01 11.93
N GLY A 37 5.37 -8.74 11.79
CA GLY A 37 4.02 -8.30 12.16
C GLY A 37 3.82 -8.09 13.66
N VAL A 38 4.89 -7.78 14.41
CA VAL A 38 4.81 -7.53 15.86
C VAL A 38 3.71 -6.51 16.21
N THR A 39 3.00 -6.75 17.31
CA THR A 39 1.89 -5.90 17.76
C THR A 39 2.18 -5.12 19.03
N SER A 40 3.31 -5.37 19.70
CA SER A 40 3.77 -4.62 20.88
C SER A 40 5.29 -4.54 20.92
N PHE A 41 5.84 -3.45 21.47
CA PHE A 41 7.29 -3.33 21.69
C PHE A 41 7.81 -4.35 22.70
N GLU A 42 6.97 -4.80 23.64
CA GLU A 42 7.31 -5.83 24.63
C GLU A 42 7.74 -7.15 24.00
N GLN A 43 7.14 -7.53 22.86
CA GLN A 43 7.50 -8.74 22.12
C GLN A 43 8.93 -8.71 21.56
N MET A 44 9.58 -7.55 21.49
CA MET A 44 10.95 -7.41 21.00
C MET A 44 11.98 -7.89 22.04
N THR A 45 11.99 -9.19 22.34
CA THR A 45 12.76 -9.78 23.45
C THR A 45 14.27 -9.70 23.32
N ASN A 46 14.76 -9.45 22.11
CA ASN A 46 16.18 -9.23 21.83
C ASN A 46 16.60 -7.75 21.84
N LEU A 47 15.69 -6.84 22.23
CA LEU A 47 16.00 -5.44 22.53
C LEU A 47 16.09 -5.22 24.04
N ASP A 48 17.06 -4.41 24.46
CA ASP A 48 17.17 -3.97 25.84
C ASP A 48 15.98 -3.08 26.25
N LYS A 49 15.78 -2.97 27.56
CA LYS A 49 14.67 -2.21 28.14
C LYS A 49 14.71 -0.74 27.76
N VAL A 50 15.90 -0.14 27.67
CA VAL A 50 16.06 1.29 27.36
C VAL A 50 15.64 1.57 25.92
N SER A 51 16.06 0.74 24.96
CA SER A 51 15.62 0.87 23.56
C SER A 51 14.11 0.65 23.39
N ARG A 52 13.51 -0.32 24.09
CA ARG A 52 12.05 -0.54 24.04
C ARG A 52 11.26 0.66 24.59
N GLN A 53 11.66 1.19 25.75
CA GLN A 53 11.01 2.36 26.35
C GLN A 53 11.10 3.60 25.44
N LYS A 54 12.26 3.85 24.84
CA LYS A 54 12.42 4.96 23.89
C LYS A 54 11.49 4.83 22.68
N LEU A 55 11.33 3.62 22.14
CA LEU A 55 10.39 3.36 21.06
C LEU A 55 8.95 3.56 21.53
N GLU A 56 8.58 3.06 22.71
CA GLU A 56 7.24 3.25 23.27
C GLU A 56 6.88 4.73 23.45
N GLU A 57 7.84 5.58 23.83
CA GLU A 57 7.61 7.02 24.01
C GLU A 57 7.44 7.76 22.68
N MET A 58 8.23 7.42 21.66
CA MET A 58 8.35 8.21 20.43
C MET A 58 7.63 7.62 19.22
N ALA A 59 7.36 6.31 19.23
CA ALA A 59 6.88 5.55 18.07
C ALA A 59 5.55 4.83 18.35
N VAL A 60 4.85 4.54 17.27
CA VAL A 60 3.74 3.58 17.23
C VAL A 60 4.02 2.56 16.13
N LEU A 61 3.75 1.28 16.43
CA LEU A 61 3.88 0.21 15.44
C LEU A 61 2.88 0.39 14.29
N ARG A 62 1.67 0.84 14.62
CA ARG A 62 0.60 1.15 13.68
C ARG A 62 -0.07 2.44 14.12
N SER A 63 -0.29 3.35 13.19
CA SER A 63 -0.94 4.65 13.41
C SER A 63 -2.44 4.62 13.20
N SER A 64 -2.92 3.60 12.49
CA SER A 64 -4.33 3.34 12.23
C SER A 64 -4.86 2.17 13.05
N ARG A 65 -6.18 1.97 13.02
CA ARG A 65 -6.86 0.87 13.71
C ARG A 65 -7.99 0.30 12.88
N VAL A 66 -8.23 -1.00 12.99
CA VAL A 66 -9.43 -1.64 12.42
C VAL A 66 -10.64 -1.19 13.23
N SER A 67 -11.58 -0.52 12.59
CA SER A 67 -12.84 -0.05 13.20
C SER A 67 -14.03 -0.93 12.87
N LYS A 68 -13.97 -1.68 11.77
CA LYS A 68 -15.00 -2.67 11.41
C LYS A 68 -14.39 -3.83 10.64
N GLU A 69 -14.93 -5.01 10.88
CA GLU A 69 -14.56 -6.24 10.20
C GLU A 69 -15.82 -6.89 9.62
N LEU A 70 -15.73 -7.31 8.37
CA LEU A 70 -16.80 -7.98 7.64
C LEU A 70 -16.22 -9.23 6.98
N ARG A 71 -16.91 -10.36 7.14
CA ARG A 71 -16.51 -11.66 6.57
C ARG A 71 -17.67 -12.20 5.74
N ASP A 72 -17.33 -12.72 4.57
CA ASP A 72 -18.25 -13.40 3.68
C ASP A 72 -18.05 -14.92 3.75
N GLU A 73 -19.03 -15.69 3.28
CA GLU A 73 -19.00 -17.16 3.23
C GLU A 73 -17.92 -17.68 2.27
N ASP A 74 -17.58 -16.90 1.25
CA ASP A 74 -16.52 -17.24 0.28
C ASP A 74 -15.09 -17.04 0.83
N GLY A 75 -14.96 -16.60 2.09
CA GLY A 75 -13.68 -16.33 2.75
C GLY A 75 -13.14 -14.91 2.52
N THR A 76 -13.86 -14.06 1.78
CA THR A 76 -13.55 -12.64 1.65
C THR A 76 -13.62 -11.96 3.02
N LEU A 77 -12.56 -11.24 3.37
CA LEU A 77 -12.48 -10.46 4.60
C LEU A 77 -12.26 -9.00 4.24
N LYS A 78 -13.19 -8.13 4.61
CA LYS A 78 -13.11 -6.70 4.43
C LYS A 78 -12.89 -6.01 5.78
N LEU A 79 -11.87 -5.17 5.85
CA LEU A 79 -11.59 -4.33 7.01
C LEU A 79 -11.85 -2.87 6.68
N GLN A 80 -12.58 -2.18 7.55
CA GLN A 80 -12.56 -0.73 7.62
C GLN A 80 -11.46 -0.32 8.60
N ILE A 81 -10.57 0.55 8.15
CA ILE A 81 -9.45 1.07 8.94
C ILE A 81 -9.66 2.55 9.15
N THR A 82 -9.69 2.96 10.42
CA THR A 82 -9.71 4.37 10.80
C THR A 82 -8.28 4.88 10.97
N LEU A 83 -7.95 5.90 10.18
CA LEU A 83 -6.66 6.58 10.19
C LEU A 83 -6.57 7.56 11.36
N CYS A 84 -5.37 8.06 11.62
CA CYS A 84 -5.10 8.89 12.80
C CYS A 84 -5.80 10.27 12.78
N ASP A 85 -6.18 10.74 11.60
CA ASP A 85 -6.95 11.96 11.35
C ASP A 85 -8.47 11.72 11.34
N GLY A 86 -8.91 10.50 11.62
CA GLY A 86 -10.33 10.13 11.68
C GLY A 86 -10.94 9.75 10.34
N LEU A 87 -10.20 9.87 9.23
CA LEU A 87 -10.63 9.34 7.94
C LEU A 87 -10.72 7.81 8.00
N ALA A 88 -11.53 7.23 7.12
CA ALA A 88 -11.68 5.79 6.98
C ALA A 88 -11.26 5.34 5.59
N ILE A 89 -10.53 4.22 5.54
CA ILE A 89 -10.22 3.49 4.31
C ILE A 89 -10.69 2.04 4.44
N GLU A 90 -10.67 1.33 3.32
CA GLU A 90 -11.04 -0.07 3.26
C GLU A 90 -9.90 -0.90 2.66
N THR A 91 -9.67 -2.08 3.22
CA THR A 91 -8.78 -3.09 2.65
C THR A 91 -9.51 -4.43 2.63
N VAL A 92 -9.22 -5.25 1.63
CA VAL A 92 -9.92 -6.52 1.39
C VAL A 92 -8.91 -7.64 1.18
N LEU A 93 -9.09 -8.73 1.91
CA LEU A 93 -8.45 -10.00 1.62
C LEU A 93 -9.35 -10.81 0.69
N LEU A 94 -8.76 -11.26 -0.41
CA LEU A 94 -9.36 -12.18 -1.36
C LEU A 94 -8.57 -13.50 -1.34
N THR A 95 -9.27 -14.63 -1.38
CA THR A 95 -8.65 -15.95 -1.50
C THR A 95 -9.07 -16.58 -2.82
N ASP A 96 -8.12 -16.98 -3.66
CA ASP A 96 -8.42 -17.65 -4.92
C ASP A 96 -8.62 -19.17 -4.75
N GLN A 97 -8.99 -19.86 -5.83
CA GLN A 97 -9.24 -21.31 -5.84
C GLN A 97 -7.99 -22.14 -5.50
N ASP A 98 -6.79 -21.57 -5.66
CA ASP A 98 -5.51 -22.19 -5.29
C ASP A 98 -5.12 -21.86 -3.83
N ASN A 99 -6.04 -21.31 -3.03
CA ASN A 99 -5.83 -20.81 -1.67
C ASN A 99 -4.81 -19.67 -1.55
N ARG A 100 -4.53 -18.94 -2.64
CA ARG A 100 -3.62 -17.79 -2.58
C ARG A 100 -4.34 -16.59 -2.01
N LYS A 101 -3.71 -15.96 -1.02
CA LYS A 101 -4.24 -14.82 -0.29
C LYS A 101 -3.74 -13.51 -0.88
N THR A 102 -4.66 -12.66 -1.29
CA THR A 102 -4.37 -11.39 -1.95
C THR A 102 -4.86 -10.23 -1.10
N ALA A 103 -3.93 -9.34 -0.71
CA ALA A 103 -4.25 -8.08 -0.08
C ALA A 103 -4.62 -7.04 -1.13
N CYS A 104 -5.89 -6.63 -1.16
CA CYS A 104 -6.34 -5.46 -1.89
C CYS A 104 -6.21 -4.24 -0.98
N VAL A 105 -5.21 -3.40 -1.27
CA VAL A 105 -4.85 -2.25 -0.43
C VAL A 105 -5.23 -0.93 -1.10
N SER A 106 -5.54 0.05 -0.26
CA SER A 106 -5.77 1.43 -0.62
C SER A 106 -4.44 2.18 -0.76
N CYS A 107 -4.49 3.34 -1.40
CA CYS A 107 -3.36 4.27 -1.49
C CYS A 107 -3.77 5.72 -1.22
N GLN A 108 -5.06 6.02 -1.15
CA GLN A 108 -5.59 7.33 -0.79
C GLN A 108 -6.83 7.17 0.09
N ALA A 109 -7.12 8.19 0.91
CA ALA A 109 -8.42 8.33 1.55
C ALA A 109 -9.34 9.10 0.59
N GLY A 110 -10.19 8.36 -0.13
CA GLY A 110 -10.97 8.88 -1.25
C GLY A 110 -10.22 8.77 -2.60
N CYS A 111 -10.74 9.40 -3.64
CA CYS A 111 -10.15 9.40 -4.98
C CYS A 111 -10.63 10.59 -5.82
N ALA A 112 -9.70 11.32 -6.45
CA ALA A 112 -10.00 12.49 -7.28
C ALA A 112 -10.40 12.16 -8.72
N MET A 113 -10.46 10.87 -9.08
CA MET A 113 -10.66 10.47 -10.48
C MET A 113 -12.12 10.52 -10.94
N HIS A 114 -13.07 10.61 -10.00
CA HIS A 114 -14.50 10.77 -10.28
C HIS A 114 -15.05 9.78 -11.32
N CYS A 115 -14.56 8.54 -11.33
CA CYS A 115 -15.11 7.48 -12.17
C CYS A 115 -16.57 7.25 -11.79
N ALA A 116 -17.49 7.37 -12.75
CA ALA A 116 -18.94 7.40 -12.52
C ALA A 116 -19.50 6.12 -11.87
N PHE A 117 -18.80 5.00 -12.03
CA PHE A 117 -19.17 3.69 -11.46
C PHE A 117 -18.48 3.38 -10.13
N CYS A 118 -17.62 4.28 -9.63
CA CYS A 118 -16.80 4.04 -8.44
C CYS A 118 -17.34 4.80 -7.24
N GLN A 119 -17.76 4.07 -6.20
CA GLN A 119 -18.23 4.70 -4.95
C GLN A 119 -17.19 5.64 -4.35
N THR A 120 -15.91 5.24 -4.33
CA THR A 120 -14.80 6.08 -3.85
C THR A 120 -14.65 7.37 -4.65
N GLY A 121 -14.93 7.34 -5.95
CA GLY A 121 -14.89 8.54 -6.81
C GLY A 121 -15.97 9.57 -6.45
N THR A 122 -17.06 9.16 -5.79
CA THR A 122 -18.11 10.07 -5.32
C THR A 122 -17.73 10.81 -4.03
N LEU A 123 -16.77 10.27 -3.26
CA LEU A 123 -16.29 10.87 -2.01
C LEU A 123 -15.35 12.07 -2.23
N GLY A 124 -14.78 12.19 -3.44
CA GLY A 124 -13.65 13.07 -3.70
C GLY A 124 -12.36 12.55 -3.05
N LEU A 125 -11.28 13.33 -3.13
CA LEU A 125 -10.00 13.02 -2.50
C LEU A 125 -9.81 13.86 -1.24
N ALA A 126 -9.59 13.20 -0.09
CA ALA A 126 -9.16 13.89 1.12
C ALA A 126 -7.64 14.06 1.13
N ARG A 127 -6.89 12.95 1.03
CA ARG A 127 -5.41 12.96 0.95
C ARG A 127 -4.84 11.62 0.50
N ASN A 128 -3.54 11.65 0.20
CA ASN A 128 -2.72 10.45 0.03
C ASN A 128 -2.49 9.74 1.38
N LEU A 129 -2.37 8.42 1.31
CA LEU A 129 -1.88 7.62 2.44
C LEU A 129 -0.36 7.72 2.54
N THR A 130 0.13 7.69 3.76
CA THR A 130 1.57 7.51 4.03
C THR A 130 1.99 6.06 3.74
N ALA A 131 3.29 5.84 3.57
CA ALA A 131 3.82 4.49 3.38
C ALA A 131 3.48 3.56 4.56
N SER A 132 3.51 4.07 5.80
CA SER A 132 3.15 3.29 6.99
C SER A 132 1.68 2.90 6.96
N GLU A 133 0.76 3.80 6.60
CA GLU A 133 -0.67 3.46 6.46
C GLU A 133 -0.90 2.35 5.42
N ILE A 134 -0.20 2.37 4.28
CA ILE A 134 -0.28 1.31 3.25
C ILE A 134 0.26 -0.03 3.78
N VAL A 135 1.40 -0.02 4.49
CA VAL A 135 1.97 -1.24 5.08
C VAL A 135 1.06 -1.80 6.17
N GLU A 136 0.45 -0.92 6.98
CA GLU A 136 -0.46 -1.31 8.05
C GLU A 136 -1.67 -2.10 7.53
N GLU A 137 -2.24 -1.75 6.37
CA GLU A 137 -3.31 -2.54 5.72
C GLU A 137 -2.90 -3.99 5.51
N PHE A 138 -1.71 -4.24 4.96
CA PHE A 138 -1.16 -5.57 4.77
C PHE A 138 -1.00 -6.32 6.12
N LEU A 139 -0.44 -5.64 7.13
CA LEU A 139 -0.23 -6.23 8.45
C LEU A 139 -1.55 -6.60 9.15
N PHE A 140 -2.61 -5.79 9.03
CA PHE A 140 -3.91 -6.09 9.61
C PHE A 140 -4.59 -7.30 8.97
N LEU A 141 -4.46 -7.45 7.65
CA LEU A 141 -4.97 -8.62 6.94
C LEU A 141 -4.17 -9.87 7.30
N GLU A 142 -2.85 -9.75 7.34
CA GLU A 142 -1.97 -10.88 7.66
C GLU A 142 -2.17 -11.38 9.10
N GLU A 143 -2.39 -10.48 10.06
CA GLU A 143 -2.72 -10.84 11.43
C GLU A 143 -3.96 -11.74 11.51
N ARG A 144 -4.93 -11.56 10.59
CA ARG A 144 -6.19 -12.32 10.57
C ARG A 144 -6.14 -13.59 9.73
N ALA A 145 -5.29 -13.60 8.70
CA ALA A 145 -5.29 -14.66 7.70
C ALA A 145 -3.97 -15.45 7.64
N GLY A 146 -2.98 -15.08 8.43
CA GLY A 146 -1.61 -15.57 8.27
C GLY A 146 -0.98 -15.05 6.98
N LYS A 147 0.08 -15.72 6.53
CA LYS A 147 0.89 -15.31 5.38
C LYS A 147 0.04 -14.99 4.15
N LEU A 148 0.30 -13.83 3.55
CA LEU A 148 -0.31 -13.38 2.31
C LEU A 148 0.63 -13.58 1.11
N ASP A 149 0.06 -13.83 -0.07
CA ASP A 149 0.81 -14.19 -1.28
C ASP A 149 0.96 -13.03 -2.26
N ASN A 150 -0.06 -12.19 -2.40
CA ASN A 150 -0.11 -11.12 -3.39
C ASN A 150 -0.56 -9.79 -2.77
N ILE A 151 -0.16 -8.69 -3.42
CA ILE A 151 -0.67 -7.35 -3.14
C ILE A 151 -1.22 -6.75 -4.43
N VAL A 152 -2.42 -6.19 -4.37
CA VAL A 152 -3.00 -5.41 -5.46
C VAL A 152 -3.40 -4.03 -4.97
N PHE A 153 -2.97 -2.99 -5.67
CA PHE A 153 -3.42 -1.62 -5.43
C PHE A 153 -4.72 -1.38 -6.21
N MET A 154 -5.81 -1.91 -5.66
CA MET A 154 -7.16 -1.83 -6.22
C MET A 154 -8.20 -1.43 -5.16
N GLY A 155 -7.74 -0.97 -3.98
CA GLY A 155 -8.60 -0.38 -2.96
C GLY A 155 -8.97 1.06 -3.30
N MET A 156 -8.98 1.93 -2.29
CA MET A 156 -9.31 3.35 -2.46
C MET A 156 -8.12 4.15 -3.00
N GLY A 157 -8.37 4.96 -4.04
CA GLY A 157 -7.40 5.90 -4.61
C GLY A 157 -6.87 5.53 -6.00
N GLU A 158 -6.16 6.47 -6.60
CA GLU A 158 -5.40 6.29 -7.84
C GLU A 158 -3.90 6.18 -7.54
N PRO A 159 -3.30 4.98 -7.70
CA PRO A 159 -1.90 4.74 -7.36
C PRO A 159 -0.89 5.68 -8.04
N MET A 160 -1.16 6.10 -9.28
CA MET A 160 -0.28 7.02 -10.01
C MET A 160 -0.17 8.41 -9.37
N GLN A 161 -1.10 8.77 -8.47
CA GLN A 161 -1.06 10.02 -7.70
C GLN A 161 -0.42 9.86 -6.31
N ASN A 162 0.03 8.65 -5.95
CA ASN A 162 0.72 8.39 -4.69
C ASN A 162 1.92 7.44 -4.83
N LEU A 163 2.64 7.50 -5.96
CA LEU A 163 3.75 6.60 -6.27
C LEU A 163 4.89 6.66 -5.25
N GLU A 164 5.15 7.82 -4.64
CA GLU A 164 6.20 7.98 -3.63
C GLU A 164 5.94 7.09 -2.41
N ALA A 165 4.75 7.19 -1.80
CA ALA A 165 4.38 6.37 -0.65
C ALA A 165 4.30 4.88 -1.01
N ILE A 166 3.82 4.56 -2.21
CA ILE A 166 3.76 3.18 -2.71
C ILE A 166 5.17 2.60 -2.88
N ARG A 167 6.09 3.33 -3.51
CA ARG A 167 7.50 2.91 -3.65
C ARG A 167 8.12 2.64 -2.29
N LYS A 168 7.88 3.52 -1.32
CA LYS A 168 8.39 3.37 0.04
C LYS A 168 7.80 2.13 0.74
N ALA A 169 6.48 1.94 0.70
CA ALA A 169 5.81 0.78 1.27
C ALA A 169 6.33 -0.53 0.65
N LEU A 170 6.43 -0.58 -0.68
CA LEU A 170 6.94 -1.75 -1.40
C LEU A 170 8.42 -2.02 -1.12
N SER A 171 9.24 -0.97 -0.91
CA SER A 171 10.65 -1.16 -0.54
C SER A 171 10.81 -1.97 0.75
N VAL A 172 9.95 -1.75 1.76
CA VAL A 172 9.97 -2.50 3.03
C VAL A 172 9.32 -3.87 2.89
N LEU A 173 8.20 -3.96 2.17
CA LEU A 173 7.47 -5.21 1.99
C LEU A 173 8.22 -6.23 1.13
N THR A 174 9.09 -5.78 0.23
CA THR A 174 9.90 -6.63 -0.66
C THR A 174 11.35 -6.78 -0.23
N ASP A 175 11.78 -6.08 0.83
CA ASP A 175 13.13 -6.19 1.37
C ASP A 175 13.43 -7.64 1.78
N PRO A 176 14.53 -8.27 1.28
CA PRO A 176 14.96 -9.59 1.70
C PRO A 176 15.29 -9.72 3.19
N GLU A 177 15.76 -8.65 3.85
CA GLU A 177 16.00 -8.60 5.30
C GLU A 177 14.69 -8.31 6.09
N GLY A 178 13.62 -7.94 5.39
CA GLY A 178 12.31 -7.61 5.95
C GLY A 178 11.28 -8.69 5.65
N ARG A 179 10.15 -8.28 5.05
CA ARG A 179 9.02 -9.19 4.77
C ARG A 179 9.28 -10.14 3.60
N ALA A 180 10.22 -9.80 2.71
CA ALA A 180 10.66 -10.59 1.57
C ALA A 180 9.52 -11.04 0.62
N LEU A 181 8.51 -10.20 0.38
CA LEU A 181 7.51 -10.49 -0.65
C LEU A 181 8.13 -10.43 -2.05
N SER A 182 7.72 -11.36 -2.90
CA SER A 182 8.14 -11.34 -4.29
C SER A 182 7.51 -10.15 -5.02
N SER A 183 8.35 -9.31 -5.63
CA SER A 183 7.94 -8.22 -6.53
C SER A 183 6.99 -8.67 -7.65
N ARG A 184 7.14 -9.93 -8.11
CA ARG A 184 6.29 -10.55 -9.13
C ARG A 184 4.84 -10.77 -8.67
N ARG A 185 4.56 -10.71 -7.37
CA ARG A 185 3.24 -10.89 -6.76
C ARG A 185 2.54 -9.56 -6.44
N ILE A 186 3.11 -8.45 -6.88
CA ILE A 186 2.57 -7.11 -6.67
C ILE A 186 2.03 -6.57 -7.99
N THR A 187 0.77 -6.11 -7.98
CA THR A 187 0.11 -5.47 -9.11
C THR A 187 -0.34 -4.06 -8.73
N ILE A 188 0.08 -3.06 -9.50
CA ILE A 188 -0.45 -1.69 -9.40
C ILE A 188 -1.52 -1.53 -10.48
N SER A 189 -2.74 -1.15 -10.06
CA SER A 189 -3.80 -0.79 -11.01
C SER A 189 -3.82 0.73 -11.22
N THR A 190 -4.22 1.19 -12.40
CA THR A 190 -4.41 2.62 -12.68
C THR A 190 -5.62 2.84 -13.59
N CYS A 191 -6.31 3.96 -13.41
CA CYS A 191 -7.31 4.45 -14.35
C CYS A 191 -6.69 5.06 -15.63
N GLY A 192 -5.36 5.14 -15.73
CA GLY A 192 -4.67 5.53 -16.95
C GLY A 192 -4.04 6.93 -16.93
N ILE A 193 -3.46 7.34 -15.80
CA ILE A 193 -2.63 8.56 -15.75
C ILE A 193 -1.30 8.25 -16.44
N THR A 194 -1.13 8.68 -17.69
CA THR A 194 -0.01 8.27 -18.55
C THR A 194 1.34 8.69 -17.99
N LYS A 195 1.44 9.91 -17.46
CA LYS A 195 2.66 10.40 -16.80
C LYS A 195 3.12 9.50 -15.66
N GLY A 196 2.18 9.00 -14.85
CA GLY A 196 2.50 8.07 -13.77
C GLY A 196 2.93 6.69 -14.28
N ILE A 197 2.36 6.22 -15.39
CA ILE A 197 2.78 4.96 -16.02
C ILE A 197 4.23 5.06 -16.52
N TYR A 198 4.61 6.19 -17.14
CA TYR A 198 6.00 6.44 -17.55
C TYR A 198 6.93 6.49 -16.33
N ASP A 199 6.58 7.25 -15.30
CA ASP A 199 7.38 7.33 -14.07
C ASP A 199 7.51 5.95 -13.37
N LEU A 200 6.46 5.14 -13.36
CA LEU A 200 6.50 3.78 -12.83
C LEU A 200 7.41 2.88 -13.69
N ALA A 201 7.44 3.04 -15.01
CA ALA A 201 8.34 2.28 -15.88
C ALA A 201 9.81 2.63 -15.64
N ASP A 202 10.12 3.91 -15.43
CA ASP A 202 11.50 4.40 -15.31
C ASP A 202 12.06 4.29 -13.90
N ASN A 203 11.24 4.59 -12.89
CA ASN A 203 11.66 4.76 -11.50
C ASN A 203 10.89 3.83 -10.54
N GLY A 204 10.05 2.94 -11.05
CA GLY A 204 9.23 2.04 -10.23
C GLY A 204 9.93 0.76 -9.80
N PRO A 205 9.45 0.12 -8.71
CA PRO A 205 9.84 -1.24 -8.37
C PRO A 205 9.33 -2.23 -9.43
N GLN A 206 9.87 -3.44 -9.44
CA GLN A 206 9.51 -4.47 -10.41
C GLN A 206 8.10 -5.05 -10.18
N VAL A 207 7.03 -4.34 -10.57
CA VAL A 207 5.62 -4.72 -10.34
C VAL A 207 4.91 -5.13 -11.62
N ARG A 208 3.71 -5.68 -11.53
CA ARG A 208 2.77 -5.83 -12.66
C ARG A 208 1.92 -4.57 -12.79
N LEU A 209 1.55 -4.22 -14.01
CA LEU A 209 0.61 -3.12 -14.28
C LEU A 209 -0.74 -3.70 -14.69
N ALA A 210 -1.81 -3.25 -14.04
CA ALA A 210 -3.19 -3.44 -14.48
C ALA A 210 -3.77 -2.09 -14.89
N VAL A 211 -4.58 -2.08 -15.95
CA VAL A 211 -5.22 -0.85 -16.45
C VAL A 211 -6.72 -1.00 -16.41
N SER A 212 -7.37 -0.12 -15.66
CA SER A 212 -8.83 -0.01 -15.58
C SER A 212 -9.37 0.68 -16.84
N LEU A 213 -9.52 -0.09 -17.91
CA LEU A 213 -9.91 0.40 -19.23
C LEU A 213 -11.41 0.66 -19.37
N THR A 214 -12.29 -0.13 -18.73
CA THR A 214 -13.77 -0.05 -18.76
C THR A 214 -14.44 -0.11 -20.15
N THR A 215 -14.01 0.67 -21.13
CA THR A 215 -14.45 0.66 -22.54
C THR A 215 -13.32 1.16 -23.46
N ALA A 216 -13.26 0.60 -24.67
CA ALA A 216 -12.35 1.03 -25.74
C ALA A 216 -12.95 2.15 -26.63
N ASN A 217 -14.14 2.64 -26.32
CA ASN A 217 -14.74 3.79 -26.98
C ASN A 217 -14.34 5.08 -26.25
N GLU A 218 -13.57 5.95 -26.90
CA GLU A 218 -13.05 7.19 -26.31
C GLU A 218 -14.15 8.08 -25.71
N ASN A 219 -15.26 8.28 -26.43
CA ASN A 219 -16.33 9.18 -25.99
C ASN A 219 -17.06 8.63 -24.77
N LEU A 220 -17.38 7.33 -24.78
CA LEU A 220 -17.98 6.66 -23.63
C LEU A 220 -17.00 6.61 -22.45
N ARG A 221 -15.71 6.44 -22.72
CA ARG A 221 -14.70 6.46 -21.66
C ARG A 221 -14.61 7.83 -21.01
N LYS A 222 -14.67 8.92 -21.77
CA LYS A 222 -14.67 10.29 -21.22
C LYS A 222 -15.85 10.55 -20.30
N SER A 223 -17.03 10.01 -20.58
CA SER A 223 -18.21 10.18 -19.71
C SER A 223 -18.12 9.34 -18.44
N LEU A 224 -17.58 8.12 -18.52
CA LEU A 224 -17.45 7.22 -17.36
C LEU A 224 -16.21 7.51 -16.50
N MET A 225 -15.12 7.97 -17.11
CA MET A 225 -13.79 8.12 -16.53
C MET A 225 -13.16 9.44 -16.99
N PRO A 226 -13.42 10.55 -16.27
CA PRO A 226 -12.97 11.90 -16.64
C PRO A 226 -11.46 12.04 -16.90
N VAL A 227 -10.63 11.13 -16.36
CA VAL A 227 -9.19 11.04 -16.64
C VAL A 227 -8.86 11.07 -18.14
N THR A 228 -9.75 10.51 -18.97
CA THR A 228 -9.55 10.42 -20.42
C THR A 228 -9.53 11.77 -21.11
N ASN A 229 -10.09 12.82 -20.50
CA ASN A 229 -9.99 14.19 -21.02
C ASN A 229 -8.54 14.69 -21.09
N GLY A 230 -7.69 14.27 -20.15
CA GLY A 230 -6.25 14.58 -20.14
C GLY A 230 -5.35 13.42 -20.59
N ASN A 231 -5.92 12.22 -20.77
CA ASN A 231 -5.19 10.98 -21.06
C ASN A 231 -5.97 10.12 -22.05
N SER A 232 -5.92 10.47 -23.33
CA SER A 232 -6.66 9.75 -24.39
C SER A 232 -6.28 8.27 -24.46
N LEU A 233 -7.13 7.42 -25.06
CA LEU A 233 -6.78 6.00 -25.26
C LEU A 233 -5.52 5.82 -26.12
N GLY A 234 -5.27 6.73 -27.06
CA GLY A 234 -4.05 6.73 -27.88
C GLY A 234 -2.80 6.97 -27.04
N GLU A 235 -2.82 7.96 -26.16
CA GLU A 235 -1.74 8.25 -25.21
C GLU A 235 -1.55 7.11 -24.21
N LEU A 236 -2.66 6.57 -23.68
CA LEU A 236 -2.64 5.44 -22.77
C LEU A 236 -2.02 4.20 -23.41
N LYS A 237 -2.36 3.89 -24.66
CA LYS A 237 -1.75 2.78 -25.41
C LYS A 237 -0.23 2.93 -25.51
N LYS A 238 0.27 4.13 -25.80
CA LYS A 238 1.71 4.40 -25.86
C LYS A 238 2.38 4.19 -24.50
N ALA A 239 1.77 4.68 -23.42
CA ALA A 239 2.31 4.54 -22.07
C ALA A 239 2.38 3.07 -21.63
N ILE A 240 1.34 2.28 -21.92
CA ILE A 240 1.32 0.84 -21.64
C ILE A 240 2.40 0.11 -22.44
N ALA A 241 2.53 0.40 -23.74
CA ALA A 241 3.55 -0.20 -24.59
C ALA A 241 4.97 0.12 -24.07
N TYR A 242 5.20 1.37 -23.63
CA TYR A 242 6.46 1.79 -23.04
C TYR A 242 6.75 1.01 -21.75
N PHE A 243 5.79 0.92 -20.83
CA PHE A 243 5.93 0.15 -19.60
C PHE A 243 6.29 -1.32 -19.90
N SER A 244 5.57 -1.94 -20.83
CA SER A 244 5.79 -3.34 -21.22
C SER A 244 7.19 -3.56 -21.80
N GLN A 245 7.62 -2.69 -22.72
CA GLN A 245 8.95 -2.76 -23.33
C GLN A 245 10.08 -2.57 -22.29
N LYS A 246 9.91 -1.60 -21.38
CA LYS A 246 10.93 -1.27 -20.36
C LYS A 246 11.05 -2.35 -19.30
N THR A 247 9.93 -2.93 -18.88
CA THR A 247 9.87 -3.87 -17.74
C THR A 247 9.83 -5.34 -18.16
N GLN A 248 9.70 -5.63 -19.47
CA GLN A 248 9.54 -6.97 -20.05
C GLN A 248 8.32 -7.72 -19.47
N LYS A 249 7.22 -7.00 -19.26
CA LYS A 249 5.97 -7.51 -18.67
C LYS A 249 4.74 -7.16 -19.50
#